data_AF-A0A6A6ZFS7-F1
#
_entry.id   AF-A0A6A6ZFS7-F1
#
_cell.length_a   1.000
_cell.length_b   1.000
_cell.length_c   1.000
_cell.angle_alpha   90.00
_cell.angle_beta   90.00
_cell.angle_gamma   90.00
#
_symmetry.space_group_name_H-M   'P 1'
#
loop_
_entity.id
_entity.type
_entity.pdbx_description
1 polymer ?
#
loop_
_entity_poly.entity_id
_entity_poly.type
_entity_poly.pdbx_seq_one_letter_code
_entity_poly.pdbx_strand_id
1 'polypeptide(L)'
;MLSGILIFNQKGENLIFRAFRNDCRPRLADVFRIQVISNAQVRSPILTLGSTTFSHVKHENIYLVAVTKSNANAALVFEFLYRLVGLGKAYFGKFDEEAVKNNFVLVYELLDEILDFGYPQNTETDTLKMYITTEGVKSERAMEDSSKITMQATGALSWRRADIKYRKNEAFVDVIEDVNLLMSATGTVLRADVNGQIIMRAYLSGTPECKFGLNDRLTLGEDHLQQPSGNKAGAKATRAAAGSVTLEDCQFHQCVKLGKFDTDRIISFVPPDGEFELMRYRATENVNLPFKVHAIVNEVGKTKVEYSIAIRANYGSKLFATNVVVRIPTPLNTARITERTSQGKAKYEPEHNNIVWKIPRFTGQSEYVLSAEASLTSMTNQKAWSRPPLNLSFSLLMFTSSGLLVRYLKVFEKSNYSSVKWVRYMTRAGNYEISRDKIHQELVSYHENKKEAKARESARSEAFDKLRTLVARVCNSRRVDPDNAISAIASVRDLLLSNQQYWIDNAEY
;
A
#
# COMPACT_ATOMS: atom_id res chain seq x y z
N MET A 1 -24.26 3.00 -9.93
CA MET A 1 -23.85 2.41 -8.63
C MET A 1 -24.02 0.90 -8.67
N LEU A 2 -23.69 0.21 -7.58
CA LEU A 2 -23.65 -1.25 -7.54
C LEU A 2 -25.05 -1.87 -7.71
N SER A 3 -25.13 -2.91 -8.53
CA SER A 3 -26.37 -3.67 -8.75
C SER A 3 -26.44 -4.90 -7.84
N GLY A 4 -25.29 -5.50 -7.51
CA GLY A 4 -25.22 -6.63 -6.59
C GLY A 4 -23.79 -6.96 -6.16
N ILE A 5 -23.69 -7.68 -5.05
CA ILE A 5 -22.45 -8.29 -4.54
C ILE A 5 -22.59 -9.80 -4.58
N LEU A 6 -21.56 -10.47 -5.08
CA LEU A 6 -21.45 -11.93 -5.08
C LEU A 6 -20.15 -12.35 -4.41
N ILE A 7 -20.18 -13.48 -3.71
CA ILE A 7 -18.99 -14.11 -3.14
C ILE A 7 -18.90 -15.53 -3.65
N PHE A 8 -17.78 -15.90 -4.27
CA PHE A 8 -17.53 -17.26 -4.76
C PHE A 8 -16.35 -17.90 -4.02
N ASN A 9 -16.33 -19.23 -3.94
CA ASN A 9 -15.10 -19.94 -3.60
C ASN A 9 -14.18 -20.14 -4.82
N GLN A 10 -12.99 -20.71 -4.61
CA GLN A 10 -12.04 -21.02 -5.69
C GLN A 10 -12.58 -21.99 -6.75
N LYS A 11 -13.57 -22.83 -6.41
CA LYS A 11 -14.19 -23.77 -7.35
C LYS A 11 -15.27 -23.11 -8.22
N GLY A 12 -15.62 -21.86 -7.92
CA GLY A 12 -16.68 -21.13 -8.60
C GLY A 12 -18.08 -21.42 -8.07
N GLU A 13 -18.22 -22.04 -6.90
CA GLU A 13 -19.50 -22.14 -6.22
C GLU A 13 -19.87 -20.77 -5.62
N ASN A 14 -21.12 -20.35 -5.81
CA ASN A 14 -21.62 -19.09 -5.32
C ASN A 14 -22.01 -19.23 -3.84
N LEU A 15 -21.26 -18.59 -2.96
CA LEU A 15 -21.48 -18.60 -1.51
C LEU A 15 -22.51 -17.55 -1.09
N ILE A 16 -22.47 -16.34 -1.67
CA ILE A 16 -23.38 -15.24 -1.34
C ILE A 16 -23.86 -14.60 -2.64
N PHE A 17 -25.16 -14.38 -2.76
CA PHE A 17 -25.75 -13.56 -3.82
C PHE A 17 -26.64 -12.51 -3.19
N ARG A 18 -26.20 -11.25 -3.23
CA ARG A 18 -27.01 -10.13 -2.76
C ARG A 18 -27.24 -9.13 -3.88
N ALA A 19 -28.50 -9.00 -4.32
CA ALA A 19 -28.92 -7.98 -5.26
C ALA A 19 -29.46 -6.76 -4.50
N PHE A 20 -28.97 -5.57 -4.86
CA PHE A 20 -29.45 -4.29 -4.31
C PHE A 20 -30.32 -3.53 -5.31
N ARG A 21 -30.37 -4.00 -6.56
CA ARG A 21 -31.15 -3.43 -7.65
C ARG A 21 -31.80 -4.53 -8.47
N ASN A 22 -32.95 -4.21 -9.05
CA ASN A 22 -33.77 -5.13 -9.84
C ASN A 22 -33.07 -5.63 -11.13
N ASP A 23 -31.98 -4.98 -11.53
CA ASP A 23 -31.23 -5.29 -12.73
C ASP A 23 -30.17 -6.40 -12.52
N CYS A 24 -29.88 -6.79 -11.26
CA CYS A 24 -29.00 -7.90 -10.91
C CYS A 24 -29.78 -9.23 -10.85
N ARG A 25 -29.59 -10.08 -11.87
CA ARG A 25 -30.27 -11.39 -11.95
C ARG A 25 -29.33 -12.52 -11.53
N PRO A 26 -29.83 -13.60 -10.87
CA PRO A 26 -28.99 -14.74 -10.45
C PRO A 26 -28.11 -15.34 -11.55
N ARG A 27 -28.60 -15.39 -12.80
CA ARG A 27 -27.84 -15.86 -13.98
C ARG A 27 -26.50 -15.15 -14.21
N LEU A 28 -26.31 -13.94 -13.66
CA LEU A 28 -25.04 -13.22 -13.77
C LEU A 28 -23.93 -13.92 -12.99
N ALA A 29 -24.27 -14.71 -11.96
CA ALA A 29 -23.32 -15.52 -11.23
C ALA A 29 -22.67 -16.59 -12.13
N ASP A 30 -23.48 -17.28 -12.94
CA ASP A 30 -22.99 -18.29 -13.89
C ASP A 30 -22.09 -17.68 -14.96
N VAL A 31 -22.46 -16.49 -15.47
CA VAL A 31 -21.65 -15.77 -16.45
C VAL A 31 -20.26 -15.46 -15.88
N PHE A 32 -20.20 -14.92 -14.66
CA PHE A 32 -18.93 -14.62 -14.02
C PHE A 32 -18.09 -15.88 -13.78
N ARG A 33 -18.70 -16.95 -13.28
CA ARG A 33 -18.04 -18.24 -13.05
C ARG A 33 -17.37 -18.78 -14.32
N ILE A 34 -18.11 -18.82 -15.43
CA ILE A 34 -17.62 -19.34 -16.71
C ILE A 34 -16.52 -18.44 -17.29
N GLN A 35 -16.73 -17.12 -17.27
CA GLN A 35 -15.88 -16.18 -18.00
C GLN A 35 -14.62 -15.79 -17.23
N VAL A 36 -14.64 -15.81 -15.89
CA VAL A 36 -13.52 -15.37 -15.06
C VAL A 36 -12.92 -16.53 -14.27
N ILE A 37 -13.72 -17.26 -13.49
CA ILE A 37 -13.18 -18.30 -12.59
C ILE A 37 -12.65 -19.50 -13.39
N SER A 38 -13.39 -19.95 -14.41
CA SER A 38 -12.98 -21.08 -15.25
C SER A 38 -11.94 -20.71 -16.32
N ASN A 39 -11.64 -19.42 -16.52
CA ASN A 39 -10.74 -18.96 -17.59
C ASN A 39 -9.41 -18.43 -17.04
N ALA A 40 -8.35 -19.23 -17.14
CA ALA A 40 -7.01 -18.88 -16.67
C ALA A 40 -6.35 -17.70 -17.43
N GLN A 41 -6.91 -17.28 -18.57
CA GLN A 41 -6.37 -16.17 -19.37
C GLN A 41 -6.90 -14.80 -18.95
N VAL A 42 -7.96 -14.73 -18.13
CA VAL A 42 -8.47 -13.44 -17.65
C VAL A 42 -7.53 -12.89 -16.60
N ARG A 43 -6.91 -11.74 -16.91
CA ARG A 43 -5.95 -11.05 -16.03
C ARG A 43 -6.48 -9.72 -15.47
N SER A 44 -7.60 -9.22 -16.01
CA SER A 44 -8.15 -7.93 -15.62
C SER A 44 -9.10 -8.08 -14.42
N PRO A 45 -8.98 -7.25 -13.37
CA PRO A 45 -9.92 -7.24 -12.24
C PRO A 45 -11.30 -6.68 -12.62
N ILE A 46 -11.43 -6.06 -13.80
CA ILE A 46 -12.70 -5.59 -14.37
C ILE A 46 -12.95 -6.34 -15.68
N LEU A 47 -14.12 -6.95 -15.79
CA LEU A 47 -14.61 -7.57 -17.02
C LEU A 47 -15.97 -6.98 -17.38
N THR A 48 -16.11 -6.46 -18.60
CA THR A 48 -17.40 -5.99 -19.11
C THR A 48 -17.90 -6.91 -20.20
N LEU A 49 -19.10 -7.45 -20.02
CA LEU A 49 -19.79 -8.33 -20.96
C LEU A 49 -21.15 -7.71 -21.32
N GLY A 50 -21.26 -7.26 -22.58
CA GLY A 50 -22.42 -6.49 -23.03
C GLY A 50 -22.60 -5.24 -22.16
N SER A 51 -23.77 -5.11 -21.53
CA SER A 51 -24.09 -3.97 -20.66
C SER A 51 -23.78 -4.22 -19.17
N THR A 52 -23.05 -5.28 -18.82
CA THR A 52 -22.79 -5.67 -17.42
C THR A 52 -21.29 -5.69 -17.14
N THR A 53 -20.88 -4.96 -16.12
CA THR A 53 -19.50 -4.91 -15.64
C THR A 53 -19.37 -5.67 -14.32
N PHE A 54 -18.37 -6.54 -14.27
CA PHE A 54 -17.96 -7.32 -13.11
C PHE A 54 -16.61 -6.78 -12.63
N SER A 55 -16.57 -6.19 -11.45
CA SER A 55 -15.34 -5.82 -10.76
C SER A 55 -15.09 -6.85 -9.66
N HIS A 56 -13.92 -7.47 -9.63
CA HIS A 56 -13.65 -8.54 -8.67
C HIS A 56 -12.28 -8.42 -8.02
N VAL A 57 -12.21 -8.86 -6.76
CA VAL A 57 -10.97 -9.04 -6.02
C VAL A 57 -10.88 -10.48 -5.53
N LYS A 58 -9.68 -11.06 -5.61
CA LYS A 58 -9.39 -12.36 -5.01
C LYS A 58 -8.83 -12.14 -3.61
N HIS A 59 -9.45 -12.75 -2.61
CA HIS A 59 -9.00 -12.70 -1.23
C HIS A 59 -8.94 -14.11 -0.66
N GLU A 60 -7.76 -14.54 -0.20
CA GLU A 60 -7.54 -15.90 0.31
C GLU A 60 -8.07 -16.97 -0.69
N ASN A 61 -9.11 -17.73 -0.30
CA ASN A 61 -9.76 -18.73 -1.14
C ASN A 61 -11.17 -18.33 -1.64
N ILE A 62 -11.47 -17.03 -1.66
CA ILE A 62 -12.72 -16.49 -2.19
C ILE A 62 -12.51 -15.40 -3.25
N TYR A 63 -13.54 -15.19 -4.06
CA TYR A 63 -13.68 -14.05 -4.97
C TYR A 63 -14.83 -13.19 -4.49
N LEU A 64 -14.56 -11.90 -4.24
CA LEU A 64 -15.61 -10.91 -4.02
C LEU A 64 -15.85 -10.19 -5.33
N VAL A 65 -17.11 -10.11 -5.74
CA VAL A 65 -17.52 -9.60 -7.06
C VAL A 65 -18.59 -8.56 -6.88
N ALA A 66 -18.33 -7.36 -7.39
CA ALA A 66 -19.29 -6.30 -7.54
C ALA A 66 -19.80 -6.26 -8.97
N VAL A 67 -21.12 -6.28 -9.14
CA VAL A 67 -21.80 -6.21 -10.42
C VAL A 67 -22.43 -4.84 -10.59
N THR A 68 -22.27 -4.24 -11.76
CA THR A 68 -23.00 -3.03 -12.14
C THR A 68 -23.38 -3.07 -13.60
N LYS A 69 -24.52 -2.45 -13.95
CA LYS A 69 -24.92 -2.18 -15.34
C LYS A 69 -24.87 -0.70 -15.71
N SER A 70 -24.36 0.11 -14.79
CA SER A 70 -24.20 1.56 -14.96
C SER A 70 -22.73 1.92 -15.05
N ASN A 71 -22.43 3.12 -15.55
CA ASN A 71 -21.08 3.69 -15.45
C ASN A 71 -20.77 4.08 -14.00
N ALA A 72 -20.41 3.10 -13.17
CA ALA A 72 -20.03 3.31 -11.78
C ALA A 72 -18.55 3.68 -11.68
N ASN A 73 -18.20 4.52 -10.69
CA ASN A 73 -16.81 4.83 -10.39
C ASN A 73 -16.09 3.55 -9.92
N ALA A 74 -15.19 3.01 -10.75
CA ALA A 74 -14.47 1.78 -10.46
C ALA A 74 -13.66 1.86 -9.16
N ALA A 75 -13.04 3.01 -8.85
CA ALA A 75 -12.26 3.19 -7.64
C ALA A 75 -13.12 3.04 -6.37
N LEU A 76 -14.33 3.61 -6.37
CA LEU A 76 -15.30 3.44 -5.29
C LEU A 76 -15.67 1.96 -5.09
N VAL A 77 -15.86 1.23 -6.19
CA VAL A 77 -16.20 -0.20 -6.14
C VAL A 77 -15.08 -1.01 -5.51
N PHE A 78 -13.82 -0.78 -5.91
CA PHE A 78 -12.69 -1.50 -5.33
C PHE A 78 -12.43 -1.12 -3.89
N GLU A 79 -12.49 0.16 -3.53
CA GLU A 79 -12.39 0.60 -2.13
C GLU A 79 -13.44 -0.10 -1.26
N PHE A 80 -14.70 -0.14 -1.73
CA PHE A 80 -15.76 -0.85 -1.04
C PHE A 80 -15.46 -2.36 -0.88
N LEU A 81 -14.99 -3.04 -1.93
CA LEU A 81 -14.64 -4.46 -1.85
C LEU A 81 -13.51 -4.73 -0.86
N TYR A 82 -12.49 -3.87 -0.81
CA TYR A 82 -11.41 -3.99 0.18
C TYR A 82 -11.90 -3.68 1.60
N ARG A 83 -12.79 -2.70 1.78
CA ARG A 83 -13.46 -2.41 3.06
C ARG A 83 -14.30 -3.57 3.55
N LEU A 84 -15.04 -4.23 2.66
CA LEU A 84 -15.82 -5.43 2.98
C LEU A 84 -14.92 -6.58 3.45
N VAL A 85 -13.76 -6.80 2.81
CA VAL A 85 -12.75 -7.76 3.29
C VAL A 85 -12.26 -7.38 4.69
N GLY A 86 -11.93 -6.11 4.92
CA GLY A 86 -11.49 -5.62 6.23
C GLY A 86 -12.54 -5.83 7.32
N LEU A 87 -13.80 -5.53 7.02
CA LEU A 87 -14.94 -5.72 7.90
C LEU A 87 -15.14 -7.19 8.24
N GLY A 88 -15.11 -8.07 7.24
CA GLY A 88 -15.20 -9.52 7.42
C GLY A 88 -14.10 -10.05 8.35
N LYS A 89 -12.84 -9.63 8.14
CA LYS A 89 -11.74 -9.99 9.05
C LYS A 89 -11.96 -9.49 10.47
N ALA A 90 -12.50 -8.29 10.64
CA ALA A 90 -12.70 -7.72 11.96
C ALA A 90 -13.86 -8.39 12.73
N TYR A 91 -14.85 -8.96 12.05
CA TYR A 91 -15.95 -9.73 12.65
C TYR A 91 -15.58 -11.19 12.89
N PHE A 92 -14.89 -11.83 11.95
CA PHE A 92 -14.68 -13.28 11.94
C PHE A 92 -13.22 -13.71 12.20
N GLY A 93 -12.30 -12.76 12.38
CA GLY A 93 -10.84 -12.99 12.50
C GLY A 93 -10.14 -13.24 11.17
N LYS A 94 -10.76 -14.04 10.29
CA LYS A 94 -10.35 -14.30 8.90
C LYS A 94 -11.54 -14.13 7.95
N PHE A 95 -11.30 -13.98 6.65
CA PHE A 95 -12.40 -13.83 5.68
C PHE A 95 -12.22 -14.78 4.49
N ASP A 96 -12.39 -16.07 4.77
CA ASP A 96 -12.27 -17.18 3.84
C ASP A 96 -13.62 -17.89 3.59
N GLU A 97 -13.62 -18.91 2.74
CA GLU A 97 -14.80 -19.72 2.42
C GLU A 97 -15.49 -20.30 3.67
N GLU A 98 -14.71 -20.76 4.65
CA GLU A 98 -15.23 -21.33 5.90
C GLU A 98 -15.92 -20.27 6.75
N ALA A 99 -15.30 -19.11 6.92
CA ALA A 99 -15.88 -17.99 7.66
C ALA A 99 -17.21 -17.53 7.05
N VAL A 100 -17.28 -17.41 5.72
CA VAL A 100 -18.52 -17.01 5.03
C VAL A 100 -19.63 -18.05 5.20
N LYS A 101 -19.32 -19.35 5.11
CA LYS A 101 -20.32 -20.42 5.30
C LYS A 101 -20.84 -20.50 6.73
N ASN A 102 -19.95 -20.40 7.72
CA ASN A 102 -20.31 -20.50 9.13
C ASN A 102 -21.10 -19.27 9.63
N ASN A 103 -20.92 -18.11 8.99
CA ASN A 103 -21.53 -16.84 9.41
C ASN A 103 -22.47 -16.24 8.35
N PHE A 104 -23.08 -17.08 7.50
CA PHE A 104 -23.86 -16.64 6.34
C PHE A 104 -24.92 -15.59 6.68
N VAL A 105 -25.70 -15.78 7.76
CA VAL A 105 -26.74 -14.83 8.19
C VAL A 105 -26.15 -13.45 8.47
N LEU A 106 -25.07 -13.41 9.26
CA LEU A 106 -24.39 -12.18 9.63
C LEU A 106 -23.75 -11.47 8.43
N VAL A 107 -23.28 -12.23 7.43
CA VAL A 107 -22.78 -11.64 6.18
C VAL A 107 -23.90 -10.92 5.42
N TYR A 108 -25.14 -11.44 5.39
CA TYR A 108 -26.27 -10.71 4.77
C TYR A 108 -26.65 -9.47 5.57
N GLU A 109 -26.71 -9.56 6.89
CA GLU A 109 -26.99 -8.40 7.76
C GLU A 109 -25.95 -7.30 7.54
N LEU A 110 -24.66 -7.65 7.51
CA LEU A 110 -23.59 -6.68 7.22
C LEU A 110 -23.75 -6.07 5.82
N LEU A 111 -24.04 -6.88 4.80
CA LEU A 111 -24.22 -6.39 3.44
C LEU A 111 -25.40 -5.42 3.31
N ASP A 112 -26.50 -5.67 4.04
CA ASP A 112 -27.69 -4.83 4.01
C ASP A 112 -27.49 -3.50 4.76
N GLU A 113 -26.67 -3.49 5.80
CA GLU A 113 -26.36 -2.26 6.55
C GLU A 113 -25.30 -1.39 5.86
N ILE A 114 -24.30 -2.00 5.20
CA ILE A 114 -23.21 -1.23 4.54
C ILE A 114 -23.53 -0.82 3.10
N LEU A 115 -24.60 -1.35 2.49
CA LEU A 115 -25.03 -1.00 1.14
C LEU A 115 -26.54 -0.83 1.08
N ASP A 116 -26.98 0.39 0.79
CA ASP A 116 -28.38 0.68 0.49
C ASP A 116 -28.54 1.05 -0.99
N PHE A 117 -29.39 0.32 -1.71
CA PHE A 117 -29.67 0.50 -3.14
C PHE A 117 -28.41 0.64 -4.04
N GLY A 118 -27.31 0.01 -3.60
CA GLY A 118 -26.01 0.02 -4.27
C GLY A 118 -25.08 1.18 -3.90
N TYR A 119 -25.47 2.02 -2.94
CA TYR A 119 -24.68 3.11 -2.38
C TYR A 119 -23.99 2.65 -1.09
N PRO A 120 -22.65 2.63 -1.03
CA PRO A 120 -21.92 2.36 0.21
C PRO A 120 -22.33 3.34 1.32
N GLN A 121 -22.66 2.80 2.48
CA GLN A 121 -23.00 3.54 3.70
C GLN A 121 -21.79 3.56 4.65
N ASN A 122 -22.05 3.57 5.97
CA ASN A 122 -21.01 3.52 6.98
C ASN A 122 -20.40 2.12 7.05
N THR A 123 -19.08 2.01 6.80
CA THR A 123 -18.32 0.75 6.88
C THR A 123 -17.42 0.66 8.12
N GLU A 124 -17.64 1.51 9.12
CA GLU A 124 -16.83 1.51 10.36
C GLU A 124 -17.20 0.34 11.27
N THR A 125 -16.25 -0.58 11.44
CA THR A 125 -16.42 -1.82 12.23
C THR A 125 -16.92 -1.55 13.64
N ASP A 126 -16.32 -0.58 14.35
CA ASP A 126 -16.66 -0.33 15.76
C ASP A 126 -18.08 0.23 15.91
N THR A 127 -18.57 0.97 14.92
CA THR A 127 -19.95 1.45 14.88
C THR A 127 -20.89 0.28 14.57
N LEU A 128 -20.59 -0.53 13.56
CA LEU A 128 -21.42 -1.66 13.15
C LEU A 128 -21.57 -2.70 14.28
N LYS A 129 -20.48 -2.98 15.02
CA LYS A 129 -20.49 -3.95 16.14
C LYS A 129 -21.39 -3.55 17.30
N MET A 130 -21.86 -2.30 17.37
CA MET A 130 -22.78 -1.86 18.41
C MET A 130 -24.21 -2.38 18.20
N TYR A 131 -24.63 -2.63 16.96
CA TYR A 131 -25.99 -3.05 16.62
C TYR A 131 -26.07 -4.32 15.78
N ILE A 132 -24.96 -4.74 15.16
CA ILE A 132 -24.82 -6.01 14.45
C ILE A 132 -23.89 -6.90 15.29
N THR A 133 -24.45 -7.76 16.14
CA THR A 133 -23.69 -8.58 17.09
C THR A 133 -23.54 -10.03 16.64
N THR A 134 -22.36 -10.61 16.84
CA THR A 134 -22.06 -12.02 16.49
C THR A 134 -22.75 -13.04 17.40
N GLU A 135 -23.15 -12.62 18.59
CA GLU A 135 -23.90 -13.43 19.55
C GLU A 135 -25.27 -12.77 19.77
N GLY A 136 -26.32 -13.57 19.96
CA GLY A 136 -27.64 -13.09 20.34
C GLY A 136 -27.61 -12.46 21.72
N VAL A 137 -27.17 -11.21 21.82
CA VAL A 137 -27.14 -10.47 23.08
C VAL A 137 -28.59 -10.17 23.45
N LYS A 138 -29.03 -10.76 24.57
CA LYS A 138 -30.35 -10.61 25.16
C LYS A 138 -30.88 -9.18 25.06
N SER A 139 -32.06 -9.08 24.48
CA SER A 139 -32.85 -7.89 24.09
C SER A 139 -33.19 -6.89 25.20
N GLU A 140 -32.68 -7.02 26.41
CA GLU A 140 -33.05 -6.16 27.56
C GLU A 140 -32.18 -4.91 27.71
N ARG A 141 -30.99 -4.84 27.08
CA ARG A 141 -30.11 -3.64 27.11
C ARG A 141 -30.21 -2.75 25.85
N ALA A 142 -30.97 -3.16 24.85
CA ALA A 142 -30.97 -2.52 23.52
C ALA A 142 -31.73 -1.18 23.45
N MET A 143 -32.72 -0.95 24.32
CA MET A 143 -33.58 0.25 24.21
C MET A 143 -32.91 1.54 24.72
N GLU A 144 -32.17 1.51 25.84
CA GLU A 144 -31.50 2.71 26.38
C GLU A 144 -30.27 3.15 25.56
N ASP A 145 -29.58 2.19 24.92
CA ASP A 145 -28.40 2.48 24.10
C ASP A 145 -28.72 2.80 22.63
N SER A 146 -29.94 2.53 22.16
CA SER A 146 -30.37 2.83 20.78
C SER A 146 -30.18 4.30 20.39
N SER A 147 -30.50 5.23 21.29
CA SER A 147 -30.34 6.67 21.09
C SER A 147 -28.86 7.08 20.98
N LYS A 148 -27.98 6.50 21.80
CA LYS A 148 -26.54 6.75 21.77
C LYS A 148 -25.89 6.17 20.52
N ILE A 149 -26.30 4.97 20.12
CA ILE A 149 -25.86 4.31 18.88
C ILE A 149 -26.25 5.18 17.68
N THR A 150 -27.49 5.65 17.62
CA THR A 150 -27.97 6.54 16.55
C THR A 150 -27.16 7.83 16.52
N MET A 151 -26.91 8.48 17.66
CA MET A 151 -26.10 9.70 17.72
C MET A 151 -24.65 9.48 17.27
N GLN A 152 -24.06 8.32 17.57
CA GLN A 152 -22.69 8.02 17.14
C GLN A 152 -22.63 7.69 15.64
N ALA A 153 -23.60 6.93 15.12
CA ALA A 153 -23.67 6.56 13.72
C ALA A 153 -23.98 7.76 12.80
N THR A 154 -24.80 8.70 13.27
CA THR A 154 -25.19 9.91 12.51
C THR A 154 -24.37 11.16 12.84
N GLY A 155 -23.56 11.10 13.89
CA GLY A 155 -22.76 12.22 14.37
C GLY A 155 -21.50 12.47 13.53
N ALA A 156 -20.94 13.68 13.67
CA ALA A 156 -19.72 14.09 12.96
C ALA A 156 -18.43 13.32 13.39
N LEU A 157 -18.50 12.51 14.45
CA LEU A 157 -17.40 11.70 14.99
C LEU A 157 -17.84 10.23 15.10
N SER A 158 -17.94 9.53 13.95
CA SER A 158 -18.39 8.14 13.90
C SER A 158 -17.37 7.14 14.47
N TRP A 159 -16.07 7.45 14.33
CA TRP A 159 -14.95 6.56 14.66
C TRP A 159 -14.50 6.60 16.13
N ARG A 160 -15.13 7.40 17.01
CA ARG A 160 -14.73 7.47 18.42
C ARG A 160 -15.91 7.72 19.37
N ARG A 161 -16.01 6.89 20.40
CA ARG A 161 -16.97 7.03 21.49
C ARG A 161 -16.56 8.10 22.51
N ALA A 162 -17.56 8.75 23.11
CA ALA A 162 -17.34 9.80 24.11
C ALA A 162 -17.11 9.29 25.54
N ASP A 163 -17.54 8.07 25.84
CA ASP A 163 -17.56 7.48 27.19
C ASP A 163 -16.32 6.62 27.52
N ILE A 164 -15.32 6.60 26.63
CA ILE A 164 -14.08 5.83 26.79
C ILE A 164 -13.31 6.34 28.02
N LYS A 165 -12.88 5.43 28.89
CA LYS A 165 -12.08 5.75 30.08
C LYS A 165 -10.95 4.76 30.26
N TYR A 166 -9.75 5.28 30.44
CA TYR A 166 -8.56 4.52 30.77
C TYR A 166 -8.01 4.94 32.13
N ARG A 167 -7.49 3.97 32.89
CA ARG A 167 -6.78 4.25 34.15
C ARG A 167 -5.48 5.01 33.90
N LYS A 168 -4.81 4.75 32.77
CA LYS A 168 -3.62 5.45 32.30
C LYS A 168 -3.85 5.87 30.86
N ASN A 169 -3.63 7.15 30.57
CA ASN A 169 -3.77 7.66 29.22
C ASN A 169 -2.43 7.57 28.50
N GLU A 170 -2.36 6.73 27.47
CA GLU A 170 -1.13 6.41 26.77
C GLU A 170 -1.33 6.46 25.26
N ALA A 171 -0.34 6.98 24.54
CA ALA A 171 -0.31 7.00 23.09
C ALA A 171 1.02 6.47 22.57
N PHE A 172 0.98 5.46 21.72
CA PHE A 172 2.15 4.87 21.08
C PHE A 172 2.12 5.18 19.59
N VAL A 173 3.24 5.64 19.05
CA VAL A 173 3.40 5.95 17.63
C VAL A 173 4.52 5.10 17.04
N ASP A 174 4.18 4.22 16.13
CA ASP A 174 5.12 3.40 15.38
C ASP A 174 5.25 3.99 13.97
N VAL A 175 6.43 4.55 13.64
CA VAL A 175 6.79 4.98 12.29
C VAL A 175 7.49 3.81 11.61
N ILE A 176 6.82 3.23 10.61
CA ILE A 176 7.30 2.05 9.89
C ILE A 176 7.58 2.44 8.45
N GLU A 177 8.80 2.22 7.99
CA GLU A 177 9.26 2.50 6.63
C GLU A 177 9.64 1.21 5.92
N ASP A 178 9.09 1.01 4.73
CA ASP A 178 9.52 -0.03 3.81
C ASP A 178 10.35 0.62 2.69
N VAL A 179 11.63 0.26 2.62
CA VAL A 179 12.59 0.83 1.68
C VAL A 179 12.61 0.01 0.40
N ASN A 180 12.27 0.66 -0.70
CA ASN A 180 12.38 0.10 -2.04
C ASN A 180 13.70 0.57 -2.65
N LEU A 181 14.47 -0.37 -3.20
CA LEU A 181 15.72 -0.09 -3.89
C LEU A 181 15.76 -0.92 -5.17
N LEU A 182 16.08 -0.27 -6.28
CA LEU A 182 16.59 -0.91 -7.47
C LEU A 182 17.99 -0.38 -7.73
N MET A 183 18.98 -1.26 -7.67
CA MET A 183 20.39 -0.91 -7.90
C MET A 183 20.93 -1.66 -9.11
N SER A 184 21.78 -1.00 -9.89
CA SER A 184 22.48 -1.58 -11.04
C SER A 184 23.67 -2.46 -10.61
N ALA A 185 24.19 -3.24 -11.57
CA ALA A 185 25.36 -4.12 -11.40
C ALA A 185 26.61 -3.37 -10.94
N THR A 186 26.75 -2.11 -11.36
CA THR A 186 27.90 -1.25 -11.03
C THR A 186 27.76 -0.56 -9.67
N GLY A 187 26.66 -0.80 -8.95
CA GLY A 187 26.38 -0.18 -7.66
C GLY A 187 25.73 1.21 -7.76
N THR A 188 25.32 1.65 -8.96
CA THR A 188 24.55 2.88 -9.15
C THR A 188 23.10 2.63 -8.78
N VAL A 189 22.53 3.46 -7.89
CA VAL A 189 21.11 3.42 -7.53
C VAL A 189 20.28 3.89 -8.71
N LEU A 190 19.38 3.05 -9.21
CA LEU A 190 18.46 3.37 -10.30
C LEU A 190 17.15 3.96 -9.75
N ARG A 191 16.68 3.42 -8.64
CA ARG A 191 15.49 3.89 -7.93
C ARG A 191 15.65 3.63 -6.45
N ALA A 192 15.34 4.62 -5.62
CA ALA A 192 15.20 4.47 -4.19
C ALA A 192 13.99 5.27 -3.73
N ASP A 193 13.06 4.61 -3.05
CA ASP A 193 11.90 5.27 -2.46
C ASP A 193 11.49 4.57 -1.17
N VAL A 194 10.83 5.32 -0.30
CA VAL A 194 10.36 4.88 1.00
C VAL A 194 8.85 4.98 1.02
N ASN A 195 8.20 3.86 1.30
CA ASN A 195 6.79 3.83 1.66
C ASN A 195 6.70 3.80 3.18
N GLY A 196 6.24 4.91 3.75
CA GLY A 196 6.09 5.08 5.18
C GLY A 196 4.65 4.94 5.64
N GLN A 197 4.45 4.39 6.82
CA GLN A 197 3.17 4.35 7.52
C GLN A 197 3.38 4.73 8.99
N ILE A 198 2.43 5.48 9.54
CA ILE A 198 2.41 5.86 10.95
C ILE A 198 1.23 5.17 11.61
N ILE A 199 1.53 4.14 12.40
CA ILE A 199 0.55 3.40 13.18
C ILE A 199 0.47 4.02 14.57
N MET A 200 -0.72 4.36 15.01
CA MET A 200 -0.97 4.93 16.33
C MET A 200 -1.82 3.97 17.16
N ARG A 201 -1.40 3.74 18.41
CA ARG A 201 -2.22 3.09 19.44
C ARG A 201 -2.62 4.12 20.47
N ALA A 202 -3.89 4.50 20.47
CA ALA A 202 -4.43 5.53 21.34
C ALA A 202 -5.29 4.91 22.45
N TYR A 203 -4.74 4.86 23.65
CA TYR A 203 -5.46 4.46 24.87
C TYR A 203 -5.74 5.72 25.68
N LEU A 204 -6.69 6.51 25.20
CA LEU A 204 -6.98 7.85 25.71
C LEU A 204 -8.44 7.93 26.16
N SER A 205 -8.71 8.66 27.25
CA SER A 205 -10.07 8.83 27.77
C SER A 205 -10.80 9.97 27.06
N GLY A 206 -12.13 9.89 26.95
CA GLY A 206 -12.96 10.94 26.36
C GLY A 206 -12.77 11.08 24.85
N THR A 207 -12.86 12.32 24.35
CA THR A 207 -12.77 12.69 22.92
C THR A 207 -11.61 13.66 22.66
N PRO A 208 -10.35 13.22 22.86
CA PRO A 208 -9.21 14.12 22.83
C PRO A 208 -8.94 14.63 21.43
N GLU A 209 -8.62 15.91 21.29
CA GLU A 209 -8.05 16.47 20.08
C GLU A 209 -6.52 16.30 20.13
N CYS A 210 -5.98 15.55 19.18
CA CYS A 210 -4.55 15.37 18.99
C CYS A 210 -4.02 16.35 17.94
N LYS A 211 -2.80 16.86 18.17
CA LYS A 211 -2.01 17.58 17.17
C LYS A 211 -0.65 16.91 17.02
N PHE A 212 -0.32 16.51 15.80
CA PHE A 212 0.87 15.74 15.48
C PHE A 212 1.78 16.53 14.54
N GLY A 213 3.05 16.68 14.92
CA GLY A 213 4.03 17.49 14.22
C GLY A 213 5.19 16.65 13.72
N LEU A 214 5.51 16.79 12.44
CA LEU A 214 6.61 16.14 11.73
C LEU A 214 7.67 17.18 11.31
N ASN A 215 8.86 16.75 10.92
CA ASN A 215 9.89 17.58 10.31
C ASN A 215 9.71 17.69 8.77
N ASP A 216 8.49 17.89 8.30
CA ASP A 216 8.21 18.05 6.87
C ASP A 216 8.75 19.41 6.38
N ARG A 217 9.45 19.41 5.24
CA ARG A 217 10.10 20.56 4.61
C ARG A 217 9.13 21.71 4.38
N LEU A 218 7.90 21.41 4.00
CA LEU A 218 6.87 22.42 3.79
C LEU A 218 6.43 23.11 5.09
N THR A 219 6.61 22.46 6.25
CA THR A 219 6.25 23.03 7.56
C THR A 219 7.32 23.92 8.16
N LEU A 220 8.58 23.77 7.72
CA LEU A 220 9.72 24.45 8.31
C LEU A 220 10.06 25.79 7.66
N GLY A 221 9.50 26.09 6.48
CA GLY A 221 9.82 27.30 5.72
C GLY A 221 11.29 27.35 5.28
N GLU A 222 11.61 28.15 4.26
CA GLU A 222 13.01 28.38 3.88
C GLU A 222 13.81 29.13 4.97
N ASP A 223 13.12 29.79 5.91
CA ASP A 223 13.71 30.63 6.97
C ASP A 223 14.49 29.86 8.05
N HIS A 224 14.37 28.53 8.13
CA HIS A 224 15.17 27.71 9.05
C HIS A 224 16.35 26.97 8.40
N LEU A 225 16.67 27.26 7.13
CA LEU A 225 17.87 26.75 6.47
C LEU A 225 19.17 27.48 6.88
N GLN A 226 19.09 28.51 7.74
CA GLN A 226 20.28 29.04 8.40
C GLN A 226 20.73 28.08 9.51
N GLN A 227 21.82 27.37 9.23
CA GLN A 227 22.57 26.55 10.18
C GLN A 227 22.68 27.25 11.55
N PRO A 228 22.27 26.63 12.67
CA PRO A 228 22.66 27.14 13.96
C PRO A 228 24.14 26.80 14.18
N SER A 229 25.02 27.78 13.99
CA SER A 229 26.36 27.77 14.58
C SER A 229 26.20 27.88 16.10
N GLY A 230 26.06 26.74 16.77
CA GLY A 230 25.86 26.75 18.21
C GLY A 230 25.97 25.36 18.83
N ASN A 231 27.13 25.06 19.42
CA ASN A 231 27.33 23.93 20.32
C ASN A 231 26.28 23.95 21.44
N LYS A 232 25.30 23.05 21.41
CA LYS A 232 24.59 22.60 22.61
C LYS A 232 24.50 21.08 22.62
N ALA A 233 25.11 20.50 23.66
CA ALA A 233 25.10 19.10 23.96
C ALA A 233 23.72 18.67 24.48
N GLY A 234 23.06 17.78 23.75
CA GLY A 234 21.82 17.13 24.16
C GLY A 234 21.31 16.21 23.05
N ALA A 235 21.38 14.89 23.27
CA ALA A 235 20.91 13.81 22.39
C ALA A 235 21.43 13.84 20.93
N LYS A 236 22.55 13.13 20.68
CA LYS A 236 23.06 12.83 19.33
C LYS A 236 22.09 11.91 18.58
N ALA A 237 21.04 12.48 18.00
CA ALA A 237 20.46 11.92 16.79
C ALA A 237 21.51 12.06 15.67
N THR A 238 21.72 10.99 14.90
CA THR A 238 22.64 10.95 13.76
C THR A 238 22.38 12.14 12.83
N ARG A 239 23.42 12.76 12.24
CA ARG A 239 23.34 13.97 11.38
C ARG A 239 22.23 13.95 10.30
N ALA A 240 21.68 12.79 9.94
CA ALA A 240 20.50 12.64 9.09
C ALA A 240 19.18 13.16 9.71
N ALA A 241 19.11 13.36 11.03
CA ALA A 241 17.91 13.78 11.76
C ALA A 241 17.75 15.31 11.91
N ALA A 242 18.68 16.11 11.35
CA ALA A 242 18.60 17.57 11.36
C ALA A 242 18.01 18.15 10.06
N GLY A 243 17.71 17.29 9.08
CA GLY A 243 17.10 17.69 7.81
C GLY A 243 15.57 17.70 7.90
N SER A 244 14.96 18.54 7.08
CA SER A 244 13.56 18.39 6.73
C SER A 244 13.36 17.23 5.76
N VAL A 245 12.23 16.53 5.84
CA VAL A 245 11.84 15.50 4.87
C VAL A 245 10.87 16.09 3.85
N THR A 246 11.12 15.85 2.57
CA THR A 246 10.15 16.14 1.52
C THR A 246 9.18 14.96 1.42
N LEU A 247 7.92 15.16 1.80
CA LEU A 247 6.86 14.18 1.64
C LEU A 247 6.16 14.44 0.31
N GLU A 248 6.27 13.50 -0.65
CA GLU A 248 5.64 13.67 -1.97
C GLU A 248 4.12 13.49 -1.88
N ASP A 249 3.72 12.33 -1.34
CA ASP A 249 2.33 11.95 -1.18
C ASP A 249 2.06 11.67 0.29
N CYS A 250 0.94 12.21 0.80
CA CYS A 250 0.43 11.92 2.14
C CYS A 250 -1.02 11.46 2.02
N GLN A 251 -1.32 10.31 2.61
CA GLN A 251 -2.68 9.81 2.78
C GLN A 251 -2.99 9.79 4.27
N PHE A 252 -4.14 10.31 4.65
CA PHE A 252 -4.53 10.42 6.05
C PHE A 252 -5.75 9.57 6.35
N HIS A 253 -5.84 9.10 7.59
CA HIS A 253 -7.08 8.57 8.12
C HIS A 253 -8.17 9.65 8.12
N GLN A 254 -9.44 9.25 7.98
CA GLN A 254 -10.59 10.16 7.97
C GLN A 254 -10.71 11.04 9.22
N CYS A 255 -10.05 10.65 10.32
CA CYS A 255 -10.04 11.42 11.55
C CYS A 255 -9.25 12.74 11.45
N VAL A 256 -8.41 12.89 10.41
CA VAL A 256 -7.58 14.08 10.19
C VAL A 256 -8.38 15.18 9.53
N LYS A 257 -8.32 16.37 10.12
CA LYS A 257 -8.95 17.59 9.60
C LYS A 257 -8.12 18.16 8.45
N LEU A 258 -8.37 17.69 7.22
CA LEU A 258 -7.60 18.07 6.02
C LEU A 258 -7.50 19.58 5.80
N GLY A 259 -8.58 20.36 6.02
CA GLY A 259 -8.51 21.82 5.84
C GLY A 259 -7.51 22.54 6.75
N LYS A 260 -7.24 22.00 7.97
CA LYS A 260 -6.17 22.51 8.85
C LYS A 260 -4.78 22.09 8.36
N PHE A 261 -4.67 20.90 7.76
CA PHE A 261 -3.41 20.46 7.17
C PHE A 261 -3.07 21.27 5.92
N ASP A 262 -4.03 21.58 5.06
CA ASP A 262 -3.77 22.37 3.85
C ASP A 262 -3.33 23.81 4.18
N THR A 263 -3.88 24.39 5.25
CA THR A 263 -3.57 25.77 5.68
C THR A 263 -2.30 25.84 6.52
N ASP A 264 -2.23 25.06 7.59
CA ASP A 264 -1.19 25.20 8.64
C ASP A 264 -0.14 24.08 8.58
N ARG A 265 -0.35 23.06 7.73
CA ARG A 265 0.41 21.79 7.72
C ARG A 265 0.45 21.08 9.08
N ILE A 266 -0.57 21.32 9.92
CA ILE A 266 -0.73 20.67 11.22
C ILE A 266 -1.70 19.49 11.08
N ILE A 267 -1.23 18.29 11.40
CA ILE A 267 -2.08 17.10 11.46
C ILE A 267 -2.89 17.16 12.75
N SER A 268 -4.16 17.55 12.65
CA SER A 268 -5.10 17.67 13.77
C SER A 268 -6.24 16.67 13.62
N PHE A 269 -6.49 15.87 14.66
CA PHE A 269 -7.44 14.76 14.60
C PHE A 269 -7.98 14.37 15.97
N VAL A 270 -9.10 13.65 15.99
CA VAL A 270 -9.58 12.92 17.16
C VAL A 270 -9.33 11.43 16.90
N PRO A 271 -8.39 10.76 17.59
CA PRO A 271 -7.98 9.40 17.23
C PRO A 271 -9.10 8.38 17.48
N PRO A 272 -9.33 7.40 16.59
CA PRO A 272 -9.98 6.15 16.96
C PRO A 272 -9.35 5.54 18.22
N ASP A 273 -10.12 4.72 18.91
CA ASP A 273 -9.60 4.03 20.10
C ASP A 273 -8.80 2.78 19.71
N GLY A 274 -7.71 2.50 20.43
CA GLY A 274 -6.85 1.36 20.12
C GLY A 274 -5.92 1.62 18.92
N GLU A 275 -5.63 0.58 18.14
CA GLU A 275 -4.68 0.61 17.03
C GLU A 275 -5.33 1.04 15.72
N PHE A 276 -4.79 2.07 15.07
CA PHE A 276 -5.21 2.49 13.75
C PHE A 276 -4.02 3.09 12.98
N GLU A 277 -4.13 3.10 11.66
CA GLU A 277 -3.17 3.79 10.80
C GLU A 277 -3.56 5.26 10.67
N LEU A 278 -2.71 6.17 11.16
CA LEU A 278 -2.97 7.60 11.13
C LEU A 278 -2.70 8.19 9.74
N MET A 279 -1.58 7.81 9.14
CA MET A 279 -1.20 8.27 7.81
C MET A 279 -0.23 7.32 7.11
N ARG A 280 -0.23 7.38 5.77
CA ARG A 280 0.82 6.88 4.90
C ARG A 280 1.51 8.04 4.22
N TYR A 281 2.79 7.86 3.91
CA TYR A 281 3.55 8.83 3.15
C TYR A 281 4.52 8.14 2.21
N ARG A 282 4.94 8.87 1.18
CA ARG A 282 6.00 8.46 0.27
C ARG A 282 7.13 9.50 0.26
N ALA A 283 8.37 9.01 0.30
CA ALA A 283 9.56 9.84 0.18
C ALA A 283 10.53 9.23 -0.85
N THR A 284 10.96 10.04 -1.81
CA THR A 284 11.86 9.64 -2.92
C THR A 284 13.18 10.40 -2.89
N GLU A 285 13.21 11.56 -2.23
CA GLU A 285 14.39 12.40 -2.11
C GLU A 285 15.25 12.00 -0.91
N ASN A 286 16.57 12.07 -1.07
CA ASN A 286 17.54 11.91 0.02
C ASN A 286 17.38 10.63 0.86
N VAL A 287 16.90 9.54 0.24
CA VAL A 287 16.71 8.25 0.90
C VAL A 287 18.05 7.70 1.40
N ASN A 288 18.18 7.56 2.72
CA ASN A 288 19.36 7.00 3.36
C ASN A 288 19.31 5.47 3.35
N LEU A 289 20.06 4.85 2.44
CA LEU A 289 20.09 3.40 2.31
C LEU A 289 20.84 2.74 3.49
N PRO A 290 20.21 1.81 4.24
CA PRO A 290 20.82 1.20 5.42
C PRO A 290 21.94 0.21 5.08
N PHE A 291 21.95 -0.31 3.85
CA PHE A 291 22.98 -1.21 3.34
C PHE A 291 23.54 -0.70 2.02
N LYS A 292 24.84 -0.88 1.85
CA LYS A 292 25.51 -0.79 0.55
C LYS A 292 25.94 -2.19 0.16
N VAL A 293 25.45 -2.66 -0.98
CA VAL A 293 25.75 -4.02 -1.47
C VAL A 293 26.63 -3.92 -2.69
N HIS A 294 27.70 -4.72 -2.70
CA HIS A 294 28.60 -4.87 -3.82
C HIS A 294 28.63 -6.35 -4.20
N ALA A 295 27.98 -6.70 -5.31
CA ALA A 295 27.82 -8.08 -5.75
C ALA A 295 28.53 -8.31 -7.08
N ILE A 296 29.60 -9.09 -7.05
CA ILE A 296 30.32 -9.61 -8.21
C ILE A 296 29.86 -11.06 -8.45
N VAL A 297 29.48 -11.36 -9.69
CA VAL A 297 29.15 -12.71 -10.18
C VAL A 297 29.86 -12.88 -11.51
N ASN A 298 30.74 -13.88 -11.60
CA ASN A 298 31.57 -14.13 -12.76
C ASN A 298 31.29 -15.54 -13.28
N GLU A 299 30.92 -15.66 -14.56
CA GLU A 299 30.77 -16.94 -15.23
C GLU A 299 32.14 -17.36 -15.77
N VAL A 300 32.64 -18.51 -15.31
CA VAL A 300 33.93 -19.05 -15.71
C VAL A 300 33.67 -20.19 -16.70
N GLY A 301 33.78 -19.87 -18.00
CA GLY A 301 33.48 -20.80 -19.08
C GLY A 301 32.00 -21.22 -19.08
N LYS A 302 31.74 -22.53 -19.15
CA LYS A 302 30.38 -23.10 -19.17
C LYS A 302 30.07 -23.98 -17.95
N THR A 303 31.04 -24.14 -17.05
CA THR A 303 31.01 -25.16 -15.99
C THR A 303 30.91 -24.56 -14.59
N LYS A 304 31.11 -23.25 -14.45
CA LYS A 304 31.25 -22.64 -13.13
C LYS A 304 30.78 -21.19 -13.11
N VAL A 305 30.17 -20.79 -11.98
CA VAL A 305 29.85 -19.40 -11.65
C VAL A 305 30.41 -19.08 -10.27
N GLU A 306 31.17 -18.00 -10.16
CA GLU A 306 31.71 -17.48 -8.91
C GLU A 306 30.91 -16.28 -8.43
N TYR A 307 30.62 -16.22 -7.13
CA TYR A 307 29.91 -15.15 -6.46
C TYR A 307 30.84 -14.54 -5.40
N SER A 308 30.92 -13.22 -5.37
CA SER A 308 31.58 -12.44 -4.32
C SER A 308 30.67 -11.28 -3.95
N ILE A 309 30.05 -11.37 -2.78
CA ILE A 309 29.01 -10.43 -2.33
C ILE A 309 29.47 -9.82 -1.01
N ALA A 310 29.76 -8.52 -1.05
CA ALA A 310 30.07 -7.73 0.12
C ALA A 310 28.88 -6.84 0.48
N ILE A 311 28.47 -6.86 1.74
CA ILE A 311 27.40 -6.03 2.26
C ILE A 311 27.98 -5.20 3.39
N ARG A 312 27.84 -3.87 3.29
CA ARG A 312 28.27 -2.92 4.32
C ARG A 312 27.07 -2.21 4.92
N ALA A 313 26.98 -2.20 6.25
CA ALA A 313 25.96 -1.44 6.97
C ALA A 313 26.30 0.05 7.02
N ASN A 314 25.35 0.90 6.66
CA ASN A 314 25.48 2.36 6.62
C ASN A 314 24.64 3.05 7.71
N TYR A 315 24.54 2.43 8.89
CA TYR A 315 23.89 2.99 10.08
C TYR A 315 24.84 2.96 11.28
N GLY A 316 24.51 3.70 12.34
CA GLY A 316 25.38 3.87 13.50
C GLY A 316 25.73 2.54 14.19
N SER A 317 26.96 2.41 14.69
CA SER A 317 27.50 1.18 15.29
C SER A 317 26.74 0.64 16.51
N LYS A 318 25.94 1.49 17.17
CA LYS A 318 25.05 1.10 18.28
C LYS A 318 23.79 0.37 17.81
N LEU A 319 23.39 0.58 16.56
CA LEU A 319 22.24 -0.07 15.96
C LEU A 319 22.65 -1.41 15.33
N PHE A 320 21.68 -2.29 15.19
CA PHE A 320 21.85 -3.56 14.50
C PHE A 320 20.57 -3.89 13.74
N ALA A 321 20.71 -4.40 12.53
CA ALA A 321 19.60 -4.99 11.81
C ALA A 321 19.43 -6.45 12.22
N THR A 322 18.20 -6.92 12.20
CA THR A 322 17.82 -8.32 12.41
C THR A 322 17.14 -8.86 11.17
N ASN A 323 16.98 -10.19 11.12
CA ASN A 323 16.35 -10.90 10.02
C ASN A 323 16.95 -10.52 8.66
N VAL A 324 18.28 -10.33 8.62
CA VAL A 324 18.98 -10.01 7.38
C VAL A 324 19.11 -11.29 6.56
N VAL A 325 18.43 -11.33 5.42
CA VAL A 325 18.41 -12.48 4.52
C VAL A 325 18.72 -12.00 3.11
N VAL A 326 19.79 -12.52 2.54
CA VAL A 326 20.18 -12.27 1.15
C VAL A 326 19.80 -13.49 0.33
N ARG A 327 19.03 -13.29 -0.73
CA ARG A 327 18.69 -14.33 -1.71
C ARG A 327 19.46 -14.06 -2.99
N ILE A 328 20.36 -14.99 -3.31
CA ILE A 328 21.32 -14.88 -4.41
C ILE A 328 20.92 -15.91 -5.45
N PRO A 329 20.35 -15.51 -6.58
CA PRO A 329 19.94 -16.47 -7.58
C PRO A 329 21.11 -17.20 -8.22
N THR A 330 20.88 -18.44 -8.63
CA THR A 330 21.86 -19.28 -9.32
C THR A 330 21.28 -19.78 -10.64
N PRO A 331 22.11 -20.22 -11.59
CA PRO A 331 21.63 -20.87 -12.80
C PRO A 331 20.79 -22.12 -12.51
N LEU A 332 19.82 -22.40 -13.39
CA LEU A 332 18.91 -23.56 -13.26
C LEU A 332 19.64 -24.92 -13.34
N ASN A 333 20.84 -24.96 -13.92
CA ASN A 333 21.68 -26.16 -14.01
C ASN A 333 22.77 -26.20 -12.93
N THR A 334 22.55 -25.54 -11.80
CA THR A 334 23.47 -25.61 -10.67
C THR A 334 23.41 -27.01 -10.05
N ALA A 335 24.55 -27.72 -10.06
CA ALA A 335 24.64 -29.09 -9.53
C ALA A 335 25.08 -29.09 -8.06
N ARG A 336 26.07 -28.28 -7.73
CA ARG A 336 26.61 -28.14 -6.37
C ARG A 336 27.11 -26.73 -6.14
N ILE A 337 26.96 -26.27 -4.91
CA ILE A 337 27.49 -24.99 -4.44
C ILE A 337 28.54 -25.23 -3.35
N THR A 338 29.60 -24.43 -3.36
CA THR A 338 30.58 -24.31 -2.28
C THR A 338 30.60 -22.86 -1.81
N GLU A 339 30.21 -22.63 -0.56
CA GLU A 339 30.06 -21.30 0.02
C GLU A 339 30.97 -21.06 1.23
N ARG A 340 31.41 -19.81 1.39
CA ARG A 340 32.14 -19.30 2.55
C ARG A 340 31.59 -17.93 2.91
N THR A 341 31.34 -17.71 4.19
CA THR A 341 30.79 -16.45 4.69
C THR A 341 31.61 -15.95 5.86
N SER A 342 31.90 -14.65 5.91
CA SER A 342 32.59 -14.03 7.05
C SER A 342 31.71 -14.02 8.31
N GLN A 343 30.38 -13.96 8.15
CA GLN A 343 29.40 -13.97 9.23
C GLN A 343 28.07 -14.55 8.74
N GLY A 344 27.29 -15.13 9.66
CA GLY A 344 26.00 -15.75 9.33
C GLY A 344 26.15 -17.16 8.75
N LYS A 345 25.09 -17.67 8.12
CA LYS A 345 25.06 -18.99 7.49
C LYS A 345 24.48 -18.88 6.09
N ALA A 346 25.17 -19.43 5.09
CA ALA A 346 24.65 -19.57 3.74
C ALA A 346 24.23 -21.02 3.48
N LYS A 347 23.17 -21.20 2.70
CA LYS A 347 22.67 -22.51 2.28
C LYS A 347 22.09 -22.42 0.87
N TYR A 348 22.37 -23.41 0.04
CA TYR A 348 21.71 -23.57 -1.26
C TYR A 348 20.30 -24.15 -1.10
N GLU A 349 19.31 -23.55 -1.76
CA GLU A 349 17.92 -24.02 -1.87
C GLU A 349 17.62 -24.38 -3.34
N PRO A 350 17.75 -25.67 -3.76
CA PRO A 350 17.58 -26.09 -5.15
C PRO A 350 16.19 -25.81 -5.72
N GLU A 351 15.14 -25.97 -4.90
CA GLU A 351 13.74 -25.73 -5.30
C GLU A 351 13.52 -24.30 -5.83
N HIS A 352 14.27 -23.34 -5.30
CA HIS A 352 14.17 -21.93 -5.67
C HIS A 352 15.37 -21.43 -6.49
N ASN A 353 16.33 -22.30 -6.82
CA ASN A 353 17.58 -21.98 -7.51
C ASN A 353 18.29 -20.75 -6.93
N ASN A 354 18.48 -20.72 -5.61
CA ASN A 354 19.17 -19.60 -4.95
C ASN A 354 20.03 -20.04 -3.76
N ILE A 355 21.06 -19.26 -3.45
CA ILE A 355 21.79 -19.29 -2.19
C ILE A 355 21.09 -18.34 -1.23
N VAL A 356 20.71 -18.83 -0.05
CA VAL A 356 20.12 -18.04 1.02
C VAL A 356 21.16 -17.80 2.09
N TRP A 357 21.60 -16.56 2.24
CA TRP A 357 22.53 -16.12 3.28
C TRP A 357 21.79 -15.40 4.40
N LYS A 358 21.75 -16.04 5.57
CA LYS A 358 21.04 -15.53 6.76
C LYS A 358 22.03 -15.01 7.79
N ILE A 359 21.83 -13.76 8.20
CA ILE A 359 22.63 -13.07 9.22
C ILE A 359 21.66 -12.61 10.31
N PRO A 360 21.58 -13.30 11.46
CA PRO A 360 20.60 -13.00 12.51
C PRO A 360 20.73 -11.58 13.07
N ARG A 361 21.97 -11.07 13.15
CA ARG A 361 22.31 -9.75 13.67
C ARG A 361 23.41 -9.14 12.82
N PHE A 362 23.12 -7.98 12.24
CA PHE A 362 24.05 -7.21 11.41
C PHE A 362 24.38 -5.88 12.10
N THR A 363 25.58 -5.76 12.64
CA THR A 363 26.01 -4.58 13.41
C THR A 363 26.22 -3.36 12.50
N GLY A 364 25.92 -2.15 12.98
CA GLY A 364 26.16 -0.94 12.20
C GLY A 364 27.63 -0.70 11.91
N GLN A 365 27.93 -0.13 10.75
CA GLN A 365 29.29 0.11 10.23
C GLN A 365 30.14 -1.14 9.97
N SER A 366 29.63 -2.36 10.19
CA SER A 366 30.35 -3.57 9.81
C SER A 366 30.16 -3.90 8.33
N GLU A 367 31.08 -4.70 7.81
CA GLU A 367 31.03 -5.25 6.47
C GLU A 367 31.17 -6.77 6.55
N TYR A 368 30.28 -7.49 5.87
CA TYR A 368 30.30 -8.95 5.79
C TYR A 368 30.35 -9.38 4.34
N VAL A 369 31.04 -10.48 4.08
CA VAL A 369 31.31 -10.98 2.74
C VAL A 369 30.89 -12.44 2.63
N LEU A 370 30.27 -12.77 1.49
CA LEU A 370 30.02 -14.13 1.03
C LEU A 370 30.79 -14.37 -0.26
N SER A 371 31.54 -15.48 -0.29
CA SER A 371 32.14 -16.02 -1.50
C SER A 371 31.52 -17.38 -1.77
N ALA A 372 30.99 -17.61 -2.97
CA ALA A 372 30.43 -18.90 -3.33
C ALA A 372 30.81 -19.29 -4.75
N GLU A 373 30.81 -20.59 -5.02
CA GLU A 373 31.05 -21.16 -6.34
C GLU A 373 29.93 -22.15 -6.64
N ALA A 374 29.22 -21.93 -7.76
CA ALA A 374 28.25 -22.84 -8.31
C ALA A 374 28.88 -23.62 -9.46
N SER A 375 28.96 -24.93 -9.32
CA SER A 375 29.30 -25.86 -10.39
C SER A 375 28.07 -26.16 -11.24
N LEU A 376 28.22 -26.07 -12.55
CA LEU A 376 27.15 -26.22 -13.54
C LEU A 376 27.25 -27.55 -14.25
N THR A 377 26.10 -28.20 -14.46
CA THR A 377 25.99 -29.35 -15.36
C THR A 377 25.78 -28.92 -16.80
N SER A 378 26.30 -29.72 -17.74
CA SER A 378 26.11 -29.48 -19.17
C SER A 378 24.62 -29.62 -19.52
N MET A 379 24.08 -28.65 -20.27
CA MET A 379 22.70 -28.66 -20.76
C MET A 379 22.64 -28.88 -22.28
N THR A 380 21.64 -29.65 -22.74
CA THR A 380 21.33 -29.84 -24.17
C THR A 380 20.76 -28.57 -24.82
N ASN A 381 20.02 -27.75 -24.06
CA ASN A 381 19.51 -26.45 -24.50
C ASN A 381 20.29 -25.30 -23.86
N GLN A 382 20.99 -24.51 -24.67
CA GLN A 382 21.79 -23.36 -24.24
C GLN A 382 20.94 -22.07 -24.18
N LYS A 383 19.97 -22.00 -23.26
CA LYS A 383 19.39 -20.69 -22.94
C LYS A 383 20.35 -19.92 -22.03
N ALA A 384 20.66 -18.68 -22.41
CA ALA A 384 21.40 -17.77 -21.55
C ALA A 384 20.67 -17.61 -20.22
N TRP A 385 21.40 -17.67 -19.11
CA TRP A 385 20.83 -17.47 -17.79
C TRP A 385 20.29 -16.04 -17.67
N SER A 386 19.04 -15.90 -17.26
CA SER A 386 18.34 -14.60 -17.20
C SER A 386 18.74 -13.72 -16.01
N ARG A 387 19.75 -14.14 -15.22
CA ARG A 387 20.37 -13.39 -14.12
C ARG A 387 19.38 -12.56 -13.28
N PRO A 388 18.41 -13.22 -12.63
CA PRO A 388 17.43 -12.50 -11.83
C PRO A 388 18.12 -11.70 -10.70
N PRO A 389 17.50 -10.60 -10.23
CA PRO A 389 18.10 -9.72 -9.26
C PRO A 389 18.34 -10.38 -7.91
N LEU A 390 19.37 -9.94 -7.20
CA LEU A 390 19.56 -10.28 -5.79
C LEU A 390 18.51 -9.56 -4.95
N ASN A 391 17.96 -10.26 -3.96
CA ASN A 391 17.02 -9.67 -3.00
C ASN A 391 17.63 -9.62 -1.60
N LEU A 392 17.42 -8.50 -0.90
CA LEU A 392 17.84 -8.32 0.50
C LEU A 392 16.62 -8.02 1.37
N SER A 393 16.35 -8.87 2.35
CA SER A 393 15.36 -8.62 3.40
C SER A 393 16.06 -8.23 4.69
N PHE A 394 15.53 -7.27 5.45
CA PHE A 394 16.04 -6.87 6.76
C PHE A 394 14.97 -6.16 7.60
N SER A 395 15.23 -6.04 8.91
CA SER A 395 14.49 -5.16 9.82
C SER A 395 15.47 -4.40 10.71
N LEU A 396 15.31 -3.08 10.80
CA LEU A 396 16.19 -2.19 11.55
C LEU A 396 15.35 -1.30 12.47
N LEU A 397 15.59 -1.40 13.77
CA LEU A 397 14.90 -0.62 14.78
C LEU A 397 15.60 0.72 15.05
N MET A 398 14.81 1.72 15.43
CA MET A 398 15.25 3.06 15.78
C MET A 398 16.01 3.76 14.65
N PHE A 399 15.58 3.53 13.41
CA PHE A 399 16.13 4.13 12.19
C PHE A 399 15.00 4.50 11.23
N THR A 400 15.20 5.60 10.50
CA THR A 400 14.40 6.02 9.35
C THR A 400 15.32 6.24 8.16
N SER A 401 14.93 5.70 7.01
CA SER A 401 15.60 5.92 5.73
C SER A 401 15.19 7.23 5.09
N SER A 402 13.95 7.68 5.33
CA SER A 402 13.49 8.99 4.84
C SER A 402 14.06 10.17 5.65
N GLY A 403 14.52 9.93 6.88
CA GLY A 403 14.87 10.97 7.84
C GLY A 403 13.66 11.55 8.59
N LEU A 404 12.48 10.94 8.46
CA LEU A 404 11.27 11.41 9.15
C LEU A 404 11.48 11.36 10.66
N LEU A 405 11.08 12.43 11.32
CA LEU A 405 11.14 12.60 12.76
C LEU A 405 9.81 13.17 13.27
N VAL A 406 9.26 12.49 14.27
CA VAL A 406 8.13 13.00 15.05
C VAL A 406 8.66 14.08 16.01
N ARG A 407 8.29 15.34 15.76
CA ARG A 407 8.69 16.49 16.59
C ARG A 407 7.87 16.56 17.87
N TYR A 408 6.56 16.36 17.76
CA TYR A 408 5.66 16.36 18.91
C TYR A 408 4.35 15.62 18.63
N LEU A 409 3.76 15.12 19.71
CA LEU A 409 2.35 14.74 19.80
C LEU A 409 1.74 15.49 20.98
N LYS A 410 0.77 16.37 20.72
CA LYS A 410 0.00 17.08 21.73
C LYS A 410 -1.38 16.45 21.83
N VAL A 411 -1.89 16.30 23.04
CA VAL A 411 -3.19 15.70 23.35
C VAL A 411 -3.95 16.72 24.18
N PHE A 412 -5.14 17.10 23.74
CA PHE A 412 -5.99 18.09 24.39
C PHE A 412 -7.34 17.43 24.72
N GLU A 413 -7.70 17.40 26.00
CA GLU A 413 -8.99 16.89 26.46
C GLU A 413 -9.56 17.84 27.52
N LYS A 414 -10.88 17.97 27.61
CA LYS A 414 -11.57 18.87 28.55
C LYS A 414 -11.23 18.58 30.01
N SER A 415 -11.04 17.31 30.36
CA SER A 415 -10.63 16.89 31.70
C SER A 415 -9.16 17.16 32.00
N ASN A 416 -8.38 17.65 31.02
CA ASN A 416 -6.98 18.05 31.14
C ASN A 416 -6.07 17.01 31.83
N TYR A 417 -6.26 15.73 31.51
CA TYR A 417 -5.41 14.67 32.06
C TYR A 417 -4.00 14.70 31.44
N SER A 418 -3.03 14.13 32.14
CA SER A 418 -1.70 13.87 31.58
C SER A 418 -1.67 12.58 30.77
N SER A 419 -0.98 12.61 29.62
CA SER A 419 -0.83 11.47 28.70
C SER A 419 0.65 11.10 28.52
N VAL A 420 0.98 9.81 28.63
CA VAL A 420 2.31 9.29 28.30
C VAL A 420 2.39 9.01 26.80
N LYS A 421 3.51 9.40 26.17
CA LYS A 421 3.69 9.33 24.71
C LYS A 421 4.96 8.59 24.36
N TRP A 422 4.84 7.61 23.48
CA TRP A 422 5.95 6.79 23.00
C TRP A 422 6.06 6.91 21.49
N VAL A 423 7.29 6.92 20.99
CA VAL A 423 7.58 6.84 19.56
C VAL A 423 8.62 5.76 19.31
N ARG A 424 8.40 4.98 18.27
CA ARG A 424 9.32 3.96 17.79
C ARG A 424 9.47 4.11 16.28
N TYR A 425 10.69 3.94 15.81
CA TYR A 425 11.00 3.93 14.39
C TYR A 425 11.42 2.53 13.97
N MET A 426 10.97 2.09 12.80
CA MET A 426 11.33 0.80 12.21
C MET A 426 11.48 0.97 10.71
N THR A 427 12.61 0.53 10.18
CA THR A 427 12.84 0.43 8.74
C THR A 427 12.94 -1.03 8.36
N ARG A 428 12.25 -1.45 7.30
CA ARG A 428 12.30 -2.80 6.74
C ARG A 428 12.61 -2.74 5.25
N ALA A 429 13.01 -3.87 4.69
CA ALA A 429 13.08 -4.01 3.24
C ALA A 429 11.67 -4.08 2.64
N GLY A 430 11.39 -3.21 1.67
CA GLY A 430 10.30 -3.40 0.70
C GLY A 430 10.81 -4.21 -0.49
N ASN A 431 10.66 -3.69 -1.70
CA ASN A 431 11.27 -4.25 -2.90
C ASN A 431 12.74 -3.83 -2.98
N TYR A 432 13.62 -4.58 -2.33
CA TYR A 432 15.06 -4.28 -2.28
C TYR A 432 15.84 -5.22 -3.20
N GLU A 433 16.01 -4.79 -4.45
CA GLU A 433 16.53 -5.56 -5.57
C GLU A 433 17.81 -4.97 -6.16
N ILE A 434 18.73 -5.85 -6.53
CA ILE A 434 20.02 -5.47 -7.13
C ILE A 434 20.14 -6.23 -8.44
N SER A 435 19.89 -5.52 -9.54
CA SER A 435 19.79 -6.04 -10.90
C SER A 435 21.11 -5.93 -11.65
N ARG A 436 21.41 -6.93 -12.49
CA ARG A 436 22.69 -7.04 -13.21
C ARG A 436 22.65 -6.71 -14.70
N ASP A 437 21.51 -6.77 -15.38
CA ASP A 437 21.46 -6.65 -16.83
C ASP A 437 20.93 -5.28 -17.30
N LYS A 438 21.66 -4.62 -18.22
CA LYS A 438 21.19 -3.44 -18.96
C LYS A 438 19.84 -3.69 -19.65
N ILE A 439 19.63 -4.90 -20.19
CA ILE A 439 18.39 -5.27 -20.89
C ILE A 439 17.21 -5.43 -19.92
N HIS A 440 17.44 -5.98 -18.72
CA HIS A 440 16.37 -6.05 -17.72
C HIS A 440 16.04 -4.65 -17.18
N GLN A 441 17.03 -3.76 -17.08
CA GLN A 441 16.83 -2.34 -16.74
C GLN A 441 16.01 -1.61 -17.82
N GLU A 442 16.32 -1.84 -19.09
CA GLU A 442 15.55 -1.30 -20.23
C GLU A 442 14.13 -1.86 -20.27
N LEU A 443 13.92 -3.15 -20.02
CA LEU A 443 12.59 -3.77 -20.00
C LEU A 443 11.74 -3.30 -18.80
N VAL A 444 12.33 -3.19 -17.60
CA VAL A 444 11.62 -2.67 -16.42
C VAL A 444 11.30 -1.19 -16.61
N SER A 445 12.28 -0.38 -17.04
CA SER A 445 12.06 1.03 -17.37
C SER A 445 11.02 1.20 -18.49
N TYR A 446 11.06 0.38 -19.53
CA TYR A 446 10.07 0.38 -20.62
C TYR A 446 8.66 0.04 -20.10
N HIS A 447 8.52 -1.00 -19.28
CA HIS A 447 7.22 -1.37 -18.72
C HIS A 447 6.67 -0.33 -17.72
N GLU A 448 7.54 0.32 -16.94
CA GLU A 448 7.14 1.41 -16.04
C GLU A 448 6.78 2.68 -16.82
N ASN A 449 7.58 3.09 -17.81
CA ASN A 449 7.27 4.20 -18.70
C ASN A 449 5.95 3.97 -19.45
N LYS A 450 5.68 2.72 -19.88
CA LYS A 450 4.41 2.34 -20.50
C LYS A 450 3.23 2.42 -19.53
N LYS A 451 3.44 2.14 -18.23
CA LYS A 451 2.41 2.33 -17.19
C LYS A 451 2.15 3.81 -16.92
N GLU A 452 3.19 4.63 -16.79
CA GLU A 452 3.04 6.09 -16.61
C GLU A 452 2.40 6.75 -17.82
N ALA A 453 2.79 6.35 -19.04
CA ALA A 453 2.17 6.84 -20.28
C ALA A 453 0.67 6.53 -20.31
N LYS A 454 0.27 5.30 -19.95
CA LYS A 454 -1.14 4.92 -19.83
C LYS A 454 -1.88 5.68 -18.73
N ALA A 455 -1.23 5.95 -17.60
CA ALA A 455 -1.83 6.74 -16.53
C ALA A 455 -2.07 8.20 -16.97
N ARG A 456 -1.11 8.80 -17.70
CA ARG A 456 -1.22 10.15 -18.29
C ARG A 456 -2.31 10.20 -19.36
N GLU A 457 -2.44 9.17 -20.19
CA GLU A 457 -3.52 9.05 -21.17
C GLU A 457 -4.89 9.01 -20.50
N SER A 458 -5.04 8.20 -19.45
CA SER A 458 -6.27 8.12 -18.66
C SER A 458 -6.63 9.46 -18.01
N ALA A 459 -5.66 10.14 -17.39
CA ALA A 459 -5.87 11.45 -16.77
C ALA A 459 -6.25 12.54 -17.81
N ARG A 460 -5.65 12.49 -19.01
CA ARG A 460 -5.94 13.42 -20.10
C ARG A 460 -7.35 13.19 -20.66
N SER A 461 -7.77 11.93 -20.83
CA SER A 461 -9.15 11.60 -21.22
C SER A 461 -10.15 12.13 -20.18
N GLU A 462 -9.87 11.95 -18.89
CA GLU A 462 -10.73 12.45 -17.81
C GLU A 462 -10.83 13.99 -17.82
N ALA A 463 -9.72 14.69 -18.10
CA ALA A 463 -9.72 16.14 -18.24
C ALA A 463 -10.57 16.63 -19.42
N PHE A 464 -10.53 15.95 -20.57
CA PHE A 464 -11.37 16.27 -21.73
C PHE A 464 -12.86 16.04 -21.45
N ASP A 465 -13.21 15.00 -20.71
CA ASP A 465 -14.61 14.74 -20.32
C ASP A 465 -15.12 15.79 -19.32
N LYS A 466 -14.27 16.25 -18.40
CA LYS A 466 -14.57 17.40 -17.52
C LYS A 466 -14.76 18.68 -18.33
N LEU A 467 -13.92 18.95 -19.32
CA LEU A 467 -14.01 20.12 -20.19
C LEU A 467 -15.31 20.12 -21.01
N ARG A 468 -15.68 18.98 -21.60
CA ARG A 468 -16.96 18.81 -22.31
C ARG A 468 -18.15 19.10 -21.39
N THR A 469 -18.12 18.57 -20.17
CA THR A 469 -19.19 18.78 -19.18
C THR A 469 -19.31 20.26 -18.78
N LEU A 470 -18.17 20.96 -18.62
CA LEU A 470 -18.15 22.38 -18.31
C LEU A 470 -18.70 23.23 -19.46
N VAL A 471 -18.29 22.94 -20.70
CA VAL A 471 -18.76 23.64 -21.90
C VAL A 471 -20.26 23.44 -22.11
N ALA A 472 -20.77 22.21 -21.94
CA ALA A 472 -22.20 21.95 -21.99
C ALA A 472 -22.98 22.77 -20.95
N ARG A 473 -22.46 22.91 -19.72
CA ARG A 473 -23.07 23.75 -18.67
C ARG A 473 -23.06 25.24 -19.02
N VAL A 474 -21.97 25.75 -19.58
CA VAL A 474 -21.83 27.16 -19.97
C VAL A 474 -22.72 27.50 -21.18
N CYS A 475 -22.80 26.62 -22.17
CA CYS A 475 -23.68 26.77 -23.32
C CYS A 475 -25.16 26.77 -22.91
N ASN A 476 -25.54 25.86 -22.00
CA ASN A 476 -26.90 25.81 -21.45
C ASN A 476 -27.25 27.07 -20.64
N SER A 477 -26.33 27.64 -19.87
CA SER A 477 -26.59 28.88 -19.12
C SER A 477 -26.70 30.12 -20.01
N ARG A 478 -26.05 30.11 -21.18
CA ARG A 478 -26.06 31.21 -22.15
C ARG A 478 -27.06 31.05 -23.30
N ARG A 479 -27.84 29.96 -23.33
CA ARG A 479 -28.75 29.58 -24.45
C ARG A 479 -28.05 29.56 -25.82
N VAL A 480 -26.83 29.05 -25.84
CA VAL A 480 -26.05 28.84 -27.08
C VAL A 480 -26.00 27.35 -27.36
N ASP A 481 -26.13 26.96 -28.63
CA ASP A 481 -26.03 25.57 -29.07
C ASP A 481 -24.64 24.97 -28.72
N PRO A 482 -24.57 23.92 -27.90
CA PRO A 482 -23.31 23.32 -27.48
C PRO A 482 -22.62 22.46 -28.56
N ASP A 483 -23.32 22.04 -29.61
CA ASP A 483 -22.87 20.95 -30.48
C ASP A 483 -21.59 21.30 -31.26
N ASN A 484 -21.46 22.53 -31.73
CA ASN A 484 -20.27 23.00 -32.43
C ASN A 484 -19.03 23.05 -31.51
N ALA A 485 -19.19 23.48 -30.26
CA ALA A 485 -18.08 23.59 -29.31
C ALA A 485 -17.64 22.20 -28.82
N ILE A 486 -18.59 21.29 -28.58
CA ILE A 486 -18.30 19.91 -28.18
C ILE A 486 -17.62 19.14 -29.31
N SER A 487 -18.06 19.35 -30.56
CA SER A 487 -17.46 18.75 -31.77
C SER A 487 -16.01 19.22 -32.00
N ALA A 488 -15.72 20.50 -31.78
CA ALA A 488 -14.36 21.03 -31.85
C ALA A 488 -13.44 20.40 -30.79
N ILE A 489 -13.93 20.23 -29.55
CA ILE A 489 -13.18 19.57 -28.47
C ILE A 489 -12.95 18.09 -28.77
N ALA A 490 -13.93 17.41 -29.40
CA ALA A 490 -13.79 16.03 -29.87
C ALA A 490 -12.68 15.91 -30.92
N SER A 491 -12.71 16.79 -31.93
CA SER A 491 -11.71 16.78 -33.00
C SER A 491 -10.29 17.03 -32.46
N VAL A 492 -10.13 17.97 -31.52
CA VAL A 492 -8.84 18.24 -30.86
C VAL A 492 -8.36 17.06 -30.02
N ARG A 493 -9.27 16.39 -29.30
CA ARG A 493 -8.96 15.16 -28.55
C ARG A 493 -8.44 14.06 -29.48
N ASP A 494 -9.12 13.80 -30.58
CA ASP A 494 -8.77 12.71 -31.51
C ASP A 494 -7.43 13.00 -32.21
N LEU A 495 -7.15 14.26 -32.53
CA LEU A 495 -5.89 14.68 -33.13
C LEU A 495 -4.70 14.58 -32.15
N LEU A 496 -4.93 14.83 -30.86
CA LEU A 496 -3.90 14.72 -29.82
C LEU A 496 -3.65 13.27 -29.41
N LEU A 497 -4.69 12.43 -29.36
CA LEU A 497 -4.57 11.00 -29.06
C LEU A 497 -3.90 10.24 -30.21
N SER A 498 -4.25 10.55 -31.47
CA SER A 498 -3.62 9.95 -32.65
C SER A 498 -2.13 10.31 -32.78
N ASN A 499 -1.76 11.59 -32.60
CA ASN A 499 -0.35 11.99 -32.58
C ASN A 499 0.41 11.31 -31.45
N GLN A 500 -0.18 11.16 -30.27
CA GLN A 500 0.50 10.55 -29.13
C GLN A 500 0.64 9.02 -29.29
N GLN A 501 -0.36 8.33 -29.86
CA GLN A 501 -0.28 6.92 -30.22
C GLN A 501 0.83 6.69 -31.27
N TYR A 502 0.96 7.58 -32.25
CA TYR A 502 2.04 7.55 -33.23
C TYR A 502 3.43 7.67 -32.59
N TRP A 503 3.60 8.46 -31.53
CA TRP A 503 4.86 8.54 -30.77
C TRP A 503 5.10 7.31 -29.87
N ILE A 504 4.05 6.67 -29.37
CA ILE A 504 4.14 5.43 -28.57
C ILE A 504 4.54 4.25 -29.47
N ASP A 505 3.94 4.15 -30.66
CA ASP A 505 4.19 3.06 -31.62
C ASP A 505 5.57 3.21 -32.29
N ASN A 506 6.05 4.43 -32.52
CA ASN A 506 7.40 4.68 -33.07
C ASN A 506 8.53 4.69 -32.03
N ALA A 507 8.21 4.54 -30.74
CA ALA A 507 9.21 4.31 -29.70
C ALA A 507 9.59 2.80 -29.56
N GLU A 508 9.02 1.93 -30.40
CA GLU A 508 9.30 0.48 -30.43
C GLU A 508 10.47 0.08 -31.36
N TYR A 509 11.22 1.04 -31.93
CA TYR A 509 12.38 0.81 -32.82
C TYR A 509 13.72 1.19 -32.20
#